data_AF-W4RK57-F1
#
_entry.id   AF-W4RK57-F1
#
_cell.length_a   1.000
_cell.length_b   1.000
_cell.length_c   1.000
_cell.angle_alpha   90.00
_cell.angle_beta   90.00
_cell.angle_gamma   90.00
#
_symmetry.space_group_name_H-M   'P 1'
#
loop_
_entity.id
_entity.type
_entity.pdbx_description
1 polymer ?
#
loop_
_entity_poly.entity_id
_entity_poly.type
_entity_poly.pdbx_seq_one_letter_code
_entity_poly.pdbx_strand_id
1 'polypeptide(L)'
;MKAVKEEIFGPVVVVMKFKDEKQAVQLANDSEYGLGSAIWTKDYGRATRVSKLIQAGIVMINCPFSGIPGHTIRRIQAIRIRP
;
A
#
# COMPACT_ATOMS: atom_id res chain seq x y z
N MET A 1 4.80 -16.85 0.75
CA MET A 1 5.90 -16.74 -0.24
C MET A 1 6.92 -15.75 0.30
N LYS A 2 8.22 -16.07 0.26
CA LYS A 2 9.30 -15.26 0.87
C LYS A 2 9.35 -13.83 0.30
N ALA A 3 9.24 -13.71 -1.03
CA ALA A 3 9.22 -12.44 -1.78
C ALA A 3 8.04 -11.49 -1.46
N VAL A 4 6.97 -11.95 -0.80
CA VAL A 4 5.86 -11.07 -0.34
C VAL A 4 6.19 -10.42 0.99
N LYS A 5 6.88 -11.17 1.87
CA LYS A 5 7.12 -10.77 3.24
C LYS A 5 8.40 -9.95 3.36
N GLU A 6 9.47 -10.39 2.70
CA GLU A 6 10.79 -9.77 2.77
C GLU A 6 10.97 -8.66 1.72
N GLU A 7 11.76 -7.66 2.08
CA GLU A 7 12.14 -6.58 1.19
C GLU A 7 13.32 -7.00 0.29
N ILE A 8 13.10 -6.99 -1.03
CA ILE A 8 14.07 -7.49 -2.00
C ILE A 8 15.07 -6.38 -2.41
N PHE A 9 14.70 -5.10 -2.29
CA PHE A 9 15.48 -3.94 -2.76
C PHE A 9 15.95 -3.98 -4.23
N GLY A 10 15.43 -4.90 -5.03
CA GLY A 10 15.67 -5.03 -6.47
C GLY A 10 14.45 -4.64 -7.31
N PRO A 11 14.55 -4.67 -8.64
CA PRO A 11 13.46 -4.34 -9.56
C PRO A 11 12.40 -5.45 -9.62
N VAL A 12 11.81 -5.79 -8.48
CA VAL A 12 10.84 -6.88 -8.31
C VAL A 12 9.55 -6.33 -7.72
N VAL A 13 8.42 -6.67 -8.34
CA VAL A 13 7.08 -6.35 -7.84
C VAL A 13 6.27 -7.63 -7.69
N VAL A 14 5.50 -7.74 -6.60
CA VAL A 14 4.57 -8.84 -6.38
C VAL A 14 3.14 -8.32 -6.52
N VAL A 15 2.33 -9.01 -7.31
CA VAL A 15 0.92 -8.67 -7.54
C VAL A 15 0.04 -9.72 -6.87
N MET A 16 -0.85 -9.26 -5.99
CA MET A 16 -1.81 -10.12 -5.28
C MET A 16 -3.23 -9.69 -5.61
N LYS A 17 -4.11 -10.67 -5.81
CA LYS A 17 -5.56 -10.42 -5.95
C LYS A 17 -6.20 -10.41 -4.58
N PHE A 18 -7.20 -9.57 -4.42
CA PHE A 18 -8.13 -9.58 -3.29
C PHE A 18 -9.55 -9.51 -3.81
N LYS A 19 -10.51 -9.91 -2.98
CA LYS A 19 -11.93 -10.01 -3.31
C LYS A 19 -12.71 -8.77 -2.89
N ASP A 20 -12.34 -8.19 -1.75
CA ASP A 20 -13.06 -7.07 -1.16
C ASP A 20 -12.13 -6.09 -0.43
N GLU A 21 -12.70 -4.95 -0.05
CA GLU A 21 -12.00 -3.85 0.64
C GLU A 21 -11.35 -4.31 1.96
N LYS A 22 -12.05 -5.17 2.73
CA LYS A 22 -11.57 -5.67 4.03
C LYS A 22 -10.35 -6.57 3.85
N GLN A 23 -10.38 -7.47 2.87
CA GLN A 23 -9.27 -8.33 2.52
C GLN A 23 -8.07 -7.52 2.03
N ALA A 24 -8.29 -6.46 1.24
CA ALA A 24 -7.22 -5.58 0.78
C ALA A 24 -6.49 -4.92 1.96
N VAL A 25 -7.24 -4.39 2.93
CA VAL A 25 -6.70 -3.79 4.16
C VAL A 25 -5.94 -4.84 4.98
N GLN A 26 -6.51 -6.03 5.15
CA GLN A 26 -5.87 -7.10 5.91
C GLN A 26 -4.55 -7.54 5.28
N LEU A 27 -4.50 -7.70 3.95
CA LEU A 27 -3.28 -8.07 3.24
C LEU A 27 -2.21 -6.98 3.31
N ALA A 28 -2.62 -5.71 3.31
CA ALA A 28 -1.68 -4.59 3.41
C ALA A 28 -1.08 -4.44 4.81
N ASN A 29 -1.87 -4.71 5.85
CA ASN A 29 -1.45 -4.63 7.24
C ASN A 29 -0.78 -5.94 7.74
N ASP A 30 -0.87 -7.05 7.00
CA ASP A 30 -0.14 -8.31 7.28
C ASP A 30 1.34 -8.18 6.89
N SER A 31 2.01 -7.23 7.53
CA SER A 31 3.41 -6.86 7.29
C SER A 31 4.00 -6.28 8.57
N GLU A 32 5.21 -6.71 8.93
CA GLU A 32 5.98 -6.10 10.04
C GLU A 32 6.52 -4.70 9.68
N TYR A 33 6.43 -4.32 8.41
CA TYR A 33 6.83 -3.01 7.89
C TYR A 33 5.61 -2.12 7.62
N GLY A 34 5.80 -0.80 7.69
CA GLY A 34 4.73 0.18 7.48
C GLY A 34 5.22 1.57 7.08
N LEU A 35 6.12 1.70 6.10
CA LEU A 35 6.57 3.03 5.67
C LEU A 35 5.52 3.73 4.78
N GLY A 36 5.22 3.17 3.63
CA GLY A 36 4.42 3.82 2.60
C GLY A 36 3.33 2.90 2.05
N SER A 37 2.19 3.48 1.71
CA SER A 37 1.12 2.82 0.96
C SER A 37 0.57 3.75 -0.12
N ALA A 38 0.02 3.19 -1.19
CA ALA A 38 -0.66 3.92 -2.23
C ALA A 38 -2.01 3.25 -2.54
N ILE A 39 -3.07 4.04 -2.60
CA ILE A 39 -4.43 3.59 -2.91
C ILE A 39 -4.82 4.15 -4.27
N TRP A 40 -5.22 3.27 -5.16
CA TRP A 40 -5.75 3.66 -6.47
C TRP A 40 -7.22 3.28 -6.57
N THR A 41 -8.10 4.27 -6.65
CA THR A 41 -9.55 4.05 -6.78
C THR A 41 -10.25 5.28 -7.37
N LYS A 42 -11.40 5.06 -8.01
CA LYS A 42 -12.27 6.15 -8.48
C LYS A 42 -13.26 6.64 -7.42
N ASP A 43 -13.48 5.86 -6.37
CA ASP A 43 -14.40 6.19 -5.27
C ASP A 43 -13.64 6.94 -4.17
N TYR A 44 -13.91 8.24 -4.05
CA TYR A 44 -13.29 9.09 -3.02
C TYR A 44 -13.66 8.66 -1.60
N GLY A 45 -14.90 8.23 -1.36
CA GLY A 45 -15.33 7.75 -0.05
C GLY A 45 -14.58 6.48 0.34
N ARG A 46 -14.34 5.58 -0.62
CA ARG A 46 -13.46 4.43 -0.44
C ARG A 46 -12.03 4.83 -0.18
N ALA A 47 -11.49 5.78 -0.94
CA ALA A 47 -10.12 6.25 -0.75
C ALA A 47 -9.89 6.75 0.68
N THR A 48 -10.80 7.57 1.21
CA THR A 48 -10.70 8.12 2.58
C THR A 48 -10.94 7.07 3.66
N ARG A 49 -11.87 6.11 3.47
CA ARG A 49 -12.08 5.04 4.46
C ARG A 49 -10.86 4.12 4.52
N VAL A 50 -10.40 3.64 3.37
CA VAL A 50 -9.27 2.70 3.31
C VAL A 50 -7.99 3.37 3.81
N SER A 51 -7.73 4.64 3.47
CA SER A 51 -6.50 5.31 3.91
C SER A 51 -6.37 5.39 5.43
N LYS A 52 -7.48 5.50 6.16
CA LYS A 52 -7.50 5.49 7.64
C LYS A 52 -7.26 4.10 8.26
N LEU A 53 -7.45 3.03 7.49
CA LEU A 53 -7.32 1.65 7.96
C LEU A 53 -5.94 1.05 7.67
N ILE A 54 -5.17 1.66 6.77
CA ILE A 54 -3.82 1.20 6.43
C ILE A 54 -2.81 1.64 7.50
N GLN A 55 -2.02 0.69 7.98
CA GLN A 55 -0.95 0.92 8.95
C GLN A 55 0.35 1.29 8.22
N ALA A 56 0.42 2.53 7.71
CA ALA A 56 1.62 3.06 7.07
C ALA A 56 1.87 4.52 7.47
N GLY A 57 3.14 4.93 7.52
CA GLY A 57 3.52 6.32 7.81
C GLY A 57 3.06 7.31 6.73
N ILE A 58 3.02 6.89 5.47
CA ILE A 58 2.56 7.70 4.34
C ILE A 58 1.53 6.91 3.55
N VAL A 59 0.35 7.49 3.31
CA VAL A 59 -0.67 6.90 2.42
C VAL A 59 -0.98 7.88 1.30
N MET A 60 -0.67 7.49 0.07
CA MET A 60 -0.93 8.27 -1.13
C MET A 60 -2.21 7.81 -1.81
N ILE A 61 -2.96 8.73 -2.41
CA ILE A 61 -4.21 8.43 -3.11
C ILE A 61 -4.10 8.91 -4.55
N ASN A 62 -4.26 7.99 -5.51
CA ASN A 62 -4.25 8.25 -6.95
C ASN A 62 -3.00 8.97 -7.47
N CYS A 63 -1.87 8.83 -6.78
CA CYS A 63 -0.57 9.31 -7.24
C CYS A 63 0.53 8.27 -6.97
N PRO A 64 1.57 8.23 -7.81
CA PRO A 64 2.75 7.41 -7.54
C PRO A 64 3.46 7.95 -6.30
N PHE A 65 4.27 7.10 -5.66
CA PHE A 65 5.05 7.53 -4.50
C PHE A 65 5.98 8.69 -4.87
N SER A 66 5.67 9.88 -4.37
CA SER A 66 6.50 11.08 -4.49
C SER A 66 7.10 11.38 -3.12
N GLY A 67 8.40 11.13 -2.98
CA GLY A 67 9.12 11.44 -1.75
C GLY A 67 9.28 12.95 -1.58
N ILE A 68 8.67 13.52 -0.53
CA ILE A 68 8.96 14.88 -0.09
C ILE A 68 10.26 14.83 0.74
N PRO A 69 11.25 15.72 0.54
CA PRO A 69 12.49 15.74 1.33
C PRO A 69 12.20 15.71 2.84
N GLY A 70 12.87 14.83 3.59
CA GLY A 70 12.71 14.71 5.06
C GLY A 70 12.03 13.43 5.55
N HIS A 71 11.52 12.56 4.68
CA HIS A 71 10.89 11.29 5.06
C HIS A 71 11.88 10.12 4.95
N THR A 72 12.19 9.43 6.06
CA THR A 72 13.06 8.23 6.09
C THR A 72 12.42 7.09 5.31
N ILE A 73 13.09 6.45 4.34
CA ILE A 73 12.51 5.42 3.45
C ILE A 73 12.93 4.01 3.91
N ARG A 74 11.96 3.15 4.24
CA ARG A 74 12.14 1.71 4.51
C ARG A 74 11.14 0.68 3.87
N ARG A 75 10.03 1.04 3.16
CA ARG A 75 9.19 0.19 2.26
C ARG A 75 7.90 0.87 1.73
N ILE A 76 7.57 0.80 0.44
CA ILE A 76 6.29 1.31 -0.12
C ILE A 76 5.42 0.15 -0.63
N GLN A 77 4.15 0.10 -0.23
CA GLN A 77 3.14 -0.81 -0.77
C GLN A 77 2.20 -0.06 -1.73
N ALA A 78 1.75 -0.70 -2.80
CA ALA A 78 0.77 -0.12 -3.72
C ALA A 78 -0.45 -1.04 -3.81
N ILE A 79 -1.58 -0.59 -3.27
CA ILE A 79 -2.86 -1.28 -3.32
C ILE A 79 -3.69 -0.65 -4.43
N ARG A 80 -3.90 -1.40 -5.51
CA ARG A 80 -4.81 -0.98 -6.58
C ARG A 80 -6.21 -1.56 -6.33
N ILE A 81 -7.17 -0.70 -6.00
CA ILE A 81 -8.57 -1.07 -5.81
C ILE A 81 -9.35 -0.81 -7.09
N ARG A 82 -9.59 -1.88 -7.85
CA ARG A 82 -10.51 -1.83 -9.00
C ARG A 82 -11.96 -1.76 -8.51
N PRO A 83 -12.85 -1.05 -9.23
CA PRO A 83 -14.28 -1.20 -9.09
C PRO A 83 -14.71 -2.62 -9.43
#